data_AF-A0A931S7I8-F1
#
_entry.id   AF-A0A931S7I8-F1
#
_cell.length_a   1.000
_cell.length_b   1.000
_cell.length_c   1.000
_cell.angle_alpha   90.00
_cell.angle_beta   90.00
_cell.angle_gamma   90.00
#
_symmetry.space_group_name_H-M   'P 1'
#
loop_
_entity.id
_entity.type
_entity.pdbx_description
1 polymer ?
#
loop_
_entity_poly.entity_id
_entity_poly.type
_entity_poly.pdbx_seq_one_letter_code
_entity_poly.pdbx_strand_id
1 'polypeptide(L)' 'MKRRRSCIFDGKAFDTPVYDGERVRAGNVIQGPAILEEKTTTVVVPPSFQCRVDGFKNYLLQKIT' A
#
# COMPACT_ATOMS: atom_id res chain seq x y z
N MET A 1 -8.13 1.98 6.64
CA MET A 1 -6.84 2.46 7.20
C MET A 1 -6.72 1.95 8.64
N LYS A 2 -5.51 1.57 9.08
CA LYS A 2 -5.24 1.01 10.42
C LYS A 2 -4.47 1.98 11.31
N ARG A 3 -3.41 2.61 10.79
CA ARG A 3 -2.56 3.60 11.50
C ARG A 3 -1.67 4.36 10.52
N ARG A 4 -0.80 5.24 11.02
CA ARG A 4 0.31 5.86 10.28
C ARG A 4 1.65 5.56 10.94
N ARG A 5 2.74 5.50 10.16
CA ARG A 5 4.11 5.28 10.65
C ARG A 5 5.10 6.07 9.80
N SER A 6 6.19 6.54 10.41
CA SER A 6 7.33 7.06 9.66
C SER A 6 8.07 5.90 9.00
N CYS A 7 8.20 5.94 7.67
CA CYS A 7 8.93 4.95 6.88
C CYS A 7 9.95 5.64 5.98
N ILE A 8 11.10 5.01 5.76
CA ILE A 8 12.14 5.55 4.89
C ILE A 8 12.04 4.92 3.50
N PHE A 9 11.92 5.76 2.48
CA PHE A 9 12.03 5.40 1.06
C PHE A 9 13.12 6.26 0.44
N ASP A 10 14.10 5.63 -0.22
CA ASP A 10 15.24 6.31 -0.87
C ASP A 10 15.93 7.35 0.04
N GLY A 11 16.16 6.99 1.30
CA GLY A 11 16.81 7.84 2.30
C GLY A 11 15.96 8.98 2.86
N LYS A 12 14.72 9.15 2.38
CA LYS A 12 13.79 10.18 2.87
C LYS A 12 12.69 9.55 3.74
N ALA A 13 12.38 10.20 4.86
CA ALA A 13 11.27 9.80 5.72
C ALA A 13 9.93 10.30 5.17
N PHE A 14 8.92 9.43 5.21
CA PHE A 14 7.54 9.71 4.82
C PHE A 14 6.58 9.28 5.92
N ASP A 15 5.62 10.13 6.24
CA ASP A 15 4.48 9.75 7.07
C ASP A 15 3.53 8.85 6.26
N THR A 16 3.61 7.55 6.50
CA THR A 16 3.10 6.52 5.62
C THR A 16 1.84 5.87 6.23
N PRO A 17 0.68 5.91 5.56
CA PRO A 17 -0.50 5.19 6.01
C PRO A 17 -0.28 3.67 5.91
N VAL A 18 -0.67 2.96 6.97
CA VAL A 18 -0.71 1.51 7.02
C VAL A 18 -2.17 1.07 6.96
N TYR A 19 -2.50 0.26 5.97
CA TYR A 19 -3.81 -0.33 5.75
C TYR A 19 -3.86 -1.75 6.31
N ASP A 20 -5.04 -2.11 6.79
CA ASP A 20 -5.37 -3.48 7.17
C ASP A 20 -5.86 -4.20 5.90
N GLY A 21 -5.07 -5.16 5.40
CA GLY A 21 -5.32 -5.90 4.17
C GLY A 21 -6.60 -6.75 4.22
N GLU A 22 -7.06 -7.15 5.41
CA GLU A 22 -8.35 -7.83 5.57
C GLU A 22 -9.54 -6.91 5.29
N ARG A 23 -9.33 -5.58 5.38
CA ARG A 23 -10.37 -4.56 5.16
C ARG A 23 -10.32 -3.95 3.77
N VAL A 24 -9.29 -4.23 2.97
CA VAL A 24 -9.18 -3.75 1.59
C VAL A 24 -10.03 -4.62 0.68
N ARG A 25 -10.76 -3.98 -0.24
CA ARG A 25 -11.71 -4.65 -1.14
C ARG A 25 -11.31 -4.51 -2.60
N ALA A 26 -11.80 -5.42 -3.43
CA ALA A 26 -11.71 -5.31 -4.88
C ALA A 26 -12.16 -3.92 -5.36
N GLY A 27 -11.43 -3.36 -6.31
CA GLY A 27 -11.63 -2.02 -6.85
C GLY A 27 -10.97 -0.90 -6.04
N ASN A 28 -10.47 -1.16 -4.83
CA ASN A 28 -9.70 -0.14 -4.11
C ASN A 28 -8.40 0.18 -4.85
N VAL A 29 -8.05 1.47 -4.86
CA VAL A 29 -6.78 1.99 -5.34
C VAL A 29 -6.08 2.70 -4.19
N ILE A 30 -4.84 2.32 -3.93
CA ILE A 30 -4.03 2.83 -2.83
C ILE A 30 -2.82 3.52 -3.44
N GLN A 31 -2.70 4.83 -3.21
CA GLN A 31 -1.58 5.63 -3.68
C GLN A 31 -0.40 5.49 -2.72
N GLY A 32 0.80 5.32 -3.27
CA GLY A 32 2.04 5.31 -2.50
C GLY A 32 2.50 6.71 -2.09
N PRO A 33 3.36 6.84 -1.05
CA PRO A 33 3.87 5.76 -0.21
C PRO A 33 2.79 5.20 0.73
N ALA A 34 2.66 3.88 0.79
CA ALA A 34 1.71 3.18 1.65
C ALA A 34 2.19 1.76 2.00
N ILE A 35 1.66 1.21 3.08
CA ILE A 35 1.87 -0.20 3.46
C ILE A 35 0.51 -0.87 3.62
N LEU A 36 0.36 -2.09 3.12
CA LEU A 36 -0.75 -2.97 3.46
C LEU A 36 -0.22 -4.13 4.29
N GLU A 37 -0.82 -4.34 5.47
CA GLU A 37 -0.52 -5.49 6.30
C GLU A 37 -1.62 -6.54 6.13
N GLU A 38 -1.24 -7.70 5.61
CA GLU A 38 -2.03 -8.91 5.67
C GLU A 38 -1.59 -9.75 6.87
N LYS A 39 -2.36 -10.79 7.18
CA LYS A 39 -2.03 -11.72 8.26
C LYS A 39 -0.64 -12.37 8.11
N THR A 40 -0.21 -12.64 6.88
CA THR A 40 1.02 -13.39 6.58
C THR A 40 1.97 -12.66 5.63
N THR A 41 1.62 -11.47 5.15
CA THR A 41 2.44 -10.71 4.21
C THR A 41 2.33 -9.20 4.44
N THR A 42 3.29 -8.45 3.93
CA THR A 42 3.29 -7.00 3.95
C THR A 42 3.58 -6.49 2.55
N VAL A 43 2.62 -5.76 1.98
CA VAL A 43 2.75 -5.15 0.66
C VAL A 43 3.21 -3.71 0.83
N VAL A 44 4.35 -3.38 0.26
CA VAL A 44 4.89 -2.03 0.24
C VAL A 44 4.50 -1.38 -1.09
N VAL A 45 3.87 -0.20 -1.04
CA VAL A 45 3.57 0.64 -2.20
C VAL A 45 4.50 1.85 -2.13
N PRO A 46 5.60 1.89 -2.90
CA PRO A 46 6.57 2.99 -2.83
C PRO A 46 5.99 4.33 -3.34
N PRO A 47 6.69 5.47 -3.11
CA PRO A 47 6.39 6.72 -3.80
C PRO A 47 6.33 6.54 -5.34
N SER A 48 5.44 7.26 -6.01
CA SER A 48 5.19 7.15 -7.46
C SER A 48 4.67 5.80 -7.94
N PHE A 49 4.16 4.97 -7.04
CA PHE A 49 3.39 3.77 -7.38
C PHE A 49 1.96 3.90 -6.87
N GLN A 50 1.07 3.13 -7.50
CA GLN A 50 -0.22 2.78 -6.93
C GLN A 50 -0.39 1.27 -6.86
N CYS A 51 -1.25 0.84 -5.94
CA CYS A 51 -1.71 -0.54 -5.84
C CYS A 51 -3.22 -0.59 -6.07
N ARG A 52 -3.65 -1.35 -7.08
CA ARG A 52 -5.06 -1.66 -7.32
C ARG A 52 -5.36 -3.07 -6.85
N VAL A 53 -6.48 -3.25 -6.16
CA VAL A 53 -6.97 -4.59 -5.80
C VAL A 53 -7.95 -5.06 -6.86
N ASP A 54 -7.66 -6.18 -7.51
CA ASP A 54 -8.54 -6.76 -8.51
C ASP A 54 -9.71 -7.57 -7.88
N GLY A 55 -10.54 -8.17 -8.72
CA GLY A 55 -11.70 -8.98 -8.28
C GLY A 55 -11.33 -10.26 -7.53
N PHE A 56 -10.07 -10.71 -7.61
CA PHE A 56 -9.58 -11.93 -6.95
C PHE A 56 -8.75 -11.63 -5.70
N LYS A 57 -8.73 -10.36 -5.24
CA LYS A 57 -7.91 -9.87 -4.13
C LYS A 57 -6.41 -9.94 -4.41
N ASN A 58 -5.99 -9.91 -5.68
CA ASN A 58 -4.59 -9.70 -6.02
C ASN A 58 -4.23 -8.22 -5.89
N TYR A 59 -2.98 -7.96 -5.51
CA TYR A 59 -2.40 -6.63 -5.44
C TYR A 59 -1.62 -6.32 -6.72
N LEU A 60 -2.18 -5.43 -7.54
CA LEU A 60 -1.56 -5.00 -8.79
C LEU A 60 -0.81 -3.69 -8.57
N LEU A 61 0.53 -3.78 -8.47
CA LEU A 61 1.40 -2.60 -8.37
C LEU A 61 1.71 -2.04 -9.76
N GLN A 62 1.58 -0.73 -9.90
CA GLN A 62 1.93 -0.01 -11.12
C GLN A 62 2.66 1.28 -10.77
N LYS A 63 3.76 1.57 -11.48
CA LYS A 63 4.42 2.87 -11.43
C LYS A 63 3.57 3.89 -12.18
N ILE A 64 3.21 4.98 -11.51
CA ILE A 64 2.53 6.10 -12.15
C ILE A 64 3.64 7.01 -12.67
N THR A 65 3.68 7.19 -13.98
CA THR A 65 4.63 8.09 -14.65
C THR A 65 4.08 9.51 -14.63
#